data_AF-Q7VPE7-F1
#
_entry.id   AF-Q7VPE7-F1
#
_cell.length_a   1.000
_cell.length_b   1.000
_cell.length_c   1.000
_cell.angle_alpha   90.00
_cell.angle_beta   90.00
_cell.angle_gamma   90.00
#
_symmetry.space_group_name_H-M   'P 1'
#
loop_
_entity.id
_entity.type
_entity.pdbx_description
1 polymer ?
#
loop_
_entity_poly.entity_id
_entity_poly.type
_entity_poly.pdbx_seq_one_letter_code
_entity_poly.pdbx_strand_id
1 'polypeptide(L)' 'MANGHHFAEIGDYTARQLLLFYEKSLIRRRQERAERTIDVSYGFNSGKETQSYIDELTA' A
#
# COMPACT_ATOMS: atom_id res chain seq x y z
N MET A 1 16.72 0.39 -0.90
CA MET A 1 16.06 -0.64 -0.08
C MET A 1 14.59 -0.25 0.09
N ALA A 2 13.66 -1.09 -0.35
CA ALA A 2 12.23 -0.87 -0.04
C ALA A 2 11.93 -1.63 1.25
N ASN A 3 11.44 -0.94 2.28
CA ASN A 3 10.94 -1.57 3.52
C ASN A 3 11.96 -2.48 4.26
N GLY A 4 13.26 -2.23 4.11
CA GLY A 4 14.33 -3.05 4.72
C GLY A 4 14.69 -4.32 3.94
N HIS A 5 14.19 -4.48 2.71
CA HIS A 5 14.40 -5.69 1.90
C HIS A 5 15.22 -5.38 0.63
N HIS A 6 16.16 -6.29 0.31
CA HIS A 6 16.97 -6.27 -0.90
C HIS A 6 16.31 -7.14 -1.97
N PHE A 7 15.75 -6.52 -3.01
CA PHE A 7 15.09 -7.24 -4.11
C PHE A 7 16.00 -8.23 -4.83
N ALA A 8 17.31 -7.97 -4.85
CA ALA A 8 18.31 -8.85 -5.45
C ALA A 8 18.47 -10.19 -4.70
N GLU A 9 18.04 -10.25 -3.43
CA GLU A 9 18.22 -11.40 -2.53
C GLU A 9 16.91 -12.20 -2.35
N ILE A 10 15.84 -11.86 -3.09
CA ILE A 10 14.54 -12.55 -3.00
C ILE A 10 14.68 -14.06 -3.23
N GLY A 11 15.65 -14.49 -4.07
CA GLY A 11 15.95 -15.90 -4.31
C GLY A 11 16.40 -16.67 -3.08
N ASP A 12 16.95 -15.98 -2.08
CA ASP A 12 17.47 -16.57 -0.84
C ASP A 12 16.48 -16.45 0.34
N TYR A 13 15.29 -15.89 0.10
CA TYR A 13 14.29 -15.70 1.16
C TYR A 13 13.61 -17.02 1.50
N THR A 14 13.46 -17.28 2.80
CA THR A 14 12.57 -18.32 3.29
C THR A 14 11.11 -18.00 2.94
N ALA A 15 10.26 -19.03 2.90
CA ALA A 15 8.83 -18.85 2.62
C ALA A 15 8.16 -17.79 3.52
N ARG A 16 8.53 -17.73 4.81
CA ARG A 16 8.02 -16.73 5.74
C ARG A 16 8.46 -15.31 5.38
N GLN A 17 9.73 -15.15 4.98
CA GLN A 17 10.26 -13.85 4.55
C GLN A 17 9.60 -13.36 3.26
N LEU A 18 9.31 -14.26 2.31
CA LEU A 18 8.54 -13.93 1.11
C LEU A 18 7.14 -13.44 1.45
N LEU A 19 6.41 -14.17 2.32
CA LEU A 19 5.07 -13.76 2.73
C LEU A 19 5.06 -12.39 3.39
N LEU A 20 5.97 -12.15 4.35
CA LEU A 20 6.13 -10.84 5.00
C LEU A 20 6.48 -9.74 4.01
N PHE A 21 7.34 -10.03 3.03
CA PHE A 21 7.71 -9.07 2.00
C PHE A 21 6.49 -8.68 1.15
N TYR A 22 5.73 -9.67 0.66
CA TYR A 22 4.55 -9.41 -0.15
C TYR A 22 3.47 -8.67 0.64
N GLU A 23 3.22 -9.06 1.89
CA GLU A 23 2.28 -8.40 2.80
C GLU A 23 2.63 -6.92 2.97
N LYS A 24 3.88 -6.61 3.33
CA LYS A 24 4.35 -5.21 3.45
C LYS A 24 4.26 -4.44 2.13
N SER A 25 4.54 -5.10 1.01
CA SER A 25 4.43 -4.48 -0.32
C SER A 25 2.99 -4.11 -0.68
N LEU A 26 2.02 -4.95 -0.28
CA LEU A 26 0.60 -4.71 -0.50
C LEU A 26 0.08 -3.56 0.35
N ILE A 27 0.43 -3.53 1.64
CA ILE A 27 0.07 -2.43 2.56
C ILE A 27 0.56 -1.10 2.00
N ARG A 28 1.84 -1.04 1.58
CA ARG A 28 2.41 0.17 1.00
C ARG A 28 1.67 0.61 -0.26
N ARG A 29 1.39 -0.31 -1.19
CA ARG A 29 0.63 0.03 -2.41
C ARG A 29 -0.77 0.55 -2.11
N ARG A 30 -1.44 0.01 -1.08
CA ARG A 30 -2.76 0.48 -0.66
C ARG A 30 -2.68 1.90 -0.10
N GLN A 31 -1.67 2.20 0.73
CA GLN A 31 -1.42 3.54 1.25
C GLN A 31 -1.12 4.54 0.12
N GLU A 32 -0.22 4.22 -0.80
CA GLU A 32 0.10 5.07 -1.96
C GLU A 32 -1.17 5.35 -2.81
N ARG A 33 -2.07 4.37 -2.93
CA ARG A 33 -3.34 4.53 -3.63
C ARG A 33 -4.31 5.43 -2.87
N ALA A 34 -4.40 5.29 -1.56
CA ALA A 34 -5.23 6.13 -0.71
C ALA A 34 -4.76 7.59 -0.78
N GLU A 35 -3.46 7.84 -0.62
CA GLU A 35 -2.84 9.18 -0.74
C GLU A 35 -3.16 9.83 -2.09
N ARG A 36 -2.94 9.10 -3.19
CA ARG A 36 -3.25 9.61 -4.53
C ARG A 36 -4.74 9.91 -4.72
N THR A 37 -5.61 9.10 -4.11
CA THR A 37 -7.06 9.33 -4.16
C THR A 37 -7.44 10.58 -3.38
N ILE A 38 -6.84 10.78 -2.20
CA ILE A 38 -7.00 11.99 -1.40
C ILE A 38 -6.56 13.21 -2.22
N ASP A 39 -5.36 13.19 -2.80
CA ASP A 39 -4.82 14.30 -3.60
C ASP A 39 -5.72 14.67 -4.79
N VAL A 40 -6.23 13.67 -5.53
CA VAL A 40 -7.14 13.91 -6.66
C VAL A 40 -8.50 14.43 -6.17
N SER A 41 -8.97 13.95 -5.03
CA SER A 41 -10.22 14.41 -4.42
C SER A 41 -10.09 15.78 -3.75
N TYR A 42 -8.88 16.29 -3.50
CA TYR A 42 -8.63 17.51 -2.71
C TYR A 42 -9.18 18.80 -3.34
N GLY A 43 -9.77 18.78 -4.54
CA GLY A 43 -10.48 19.92 -5.14
C GLY A 43 -11.91 19.61 -5.61
N PHE A 44 -12.36 18.36 -5.49
CA PHE A 44 -13.71 17.93 -5.86
C PHE A 44 -14.39 17.47 -4.58
N ASN A 45 -15.54 18.06 -4.24
CA ASN A 45 -16.28 17.77 -2.99
C ASN A 45 -16.25 16.27 -2.66
N SER A 46 -15.37 15.88 -1.74
CA SER A 46 -15.02 14.49 -1.46
C SER A 46 -16.20 13.85 -0.74
N GLY A 47 -17.02 13.13 -1.52
CA GLY A 47 -18.23 12.49 -1.03
C GLY A 47 -17.93 11.36 -0.05
N LYS A 48 -18.94 10.95 0.71
CA LYS A 48 -18.87 9.82 1.66
C LYS A 48 -18.33 8.53 1.02
N GLU A 49 -18.56 8.33 -0.27
CA GLU A 49 -18.06 7.18 -1.04
C GLU A 49 -16.53 7.19 -1.17
N THR A 50 -15.93 8.36 -1.40
CA THR A 50 -14.47 8.50 -1.50
C THR A 50 -13.81 8.22 -0.16
N GLN A 51 -14.40 8.71 0.94
CA GLN A 51 -13.91 8.42 2.29
C GLN A 51 -14.03 6.93 2.60
N SER A 52 -15.17 6.30 2.33
CA SER A 52 -15.36 4.86 2.54
C SER A 52 -14.35 4.01 1.76
N TYR A 53 -13.98 4.43 0.55
CA TYR A 53 -12.96 3.74 -0.25
C TYR A 53 -11.55 3.90 0.32
N ILE A 54 -11.21 5.10 0.83
CA ILE A 54 -9.95 5.33 1.53
C ILE A 54 -9.87 4.49 2.81
N ASP A 55 -10.97 4.39 3.55
CA ASP A 55 -11.06 3.59 4.77
C ASP A 55 -10.86 2.09 4.45
N GLU A 56 -11.46 1.57 3.36
CA GLU A 56 -11.24 0.18 2.91
C GLU A 56 -9.77 -0.09 2.52
N LEU A 57 -9.08 0.89 1.94
CA LEU A 57 -7.67 0.75 1.57
C LEU A 57 -6.73 0.79 2.78
N THR A 58 -7.11 1.47 3.86
CA THR A 58 -6.25 1.76 5.01
C THR A 58 -6.59 1.00 6.29
N ALA A 59 -7.74 0.31 6.34
CA ALA A 59 -8.15 -0.61 7.41
C ALA A 59 -7.27 -1.87 7.48
#